data_AF-R7V6Y8-F1
#
_entry.id   AF-R7V6Y8-F1
#
_cell.length_a   1.000
_cell.length_b   1.000
_cell.length_c   1.000
_cell.angle_alpha   90.00
_cell.angle_beta   90.00
_cell.angle_gamma   90.00
#
_symmetry.space_group_name_H-M   'P 1'
#
loop_
_entity.id
_entity.type
_entity.pdbx_description
1 polymer ?
#
loop_
_entity_poly.entity_id
_entity_poly.type
_entity_poly.pdbx_seq_one_letter_code
_entity_poly.pdbx_strand_id
1 'polypeptide(L)'
;MQDILKLVLIALSCCASIHGLQDIDLLLEASDKSAAYLAANVNASGFLVAPGAEEDLCFYYKLPMALFMAGKLREADSVMDHIKLTFMRRNGDFRTSDDVKTCSGALNEYYPYTNGWIILAAQRMERYDVVTPGMRYLLPYYSSGIFPTNGPPQEHNLDTDIFTAAHFGMIALTMGDMKTLARAARVVLHIINTQPDLDHGFYLRMDRRKHIITEYDPDMAVFHLVERQAPYQLYFMIGYPAVFLARLYQKTGNYFYLDRSKFILDWAMTCDESIALKLRHIMH
;
A
#
# COMPACT_ATOMS: atom_id res chain seq x y z
N MET A 1 0.32 -15.79 8.07
CA MET A 1 -0.07 -15.03 6.84
C MET A 1 -1.55 -14.59 6.83
N GLN A 2 -2.43 -15.22 7.62
CA GLN A 2 -3.82 -14.77 7.82
C GLN A 2 -3.95 -13.48 8.68
N ASP A 3 -2.94 -13.10 9.47
CA ASP A 3 -3.06 -11.96 10.40
C ASP A 3 -2.70 -10.58 9.81
N ILE A 4 -2.02 -10.53 8.66
CA ILE A 4 -1.69 -9.25 7.97
C ILE A 4 -2.91 -8.71 7.20
N LEU A 5 -3.92 -9.56 6.92
CA LEU A 5 -5.17 -9.15 6.27
C LEU A 5 -6.03 -8.23 7.14
N LYS A 6 -5.91 -8.27 8.48
CA LYS A 6 -6.68 -7.40 9.40
C LYS A 6 -6.27 -5.93 9.33
N LEU A 7 -5.08 -5.62 8.80
CA LEU A 7 -4.62 -4.25 8.58
C LEU A 7 -5.18 -3.62 7.30
N VAL A 8 -5.73 -4.43 6.38
CA VAL A 8 -6.41 -3.95 5.16
C VAL A 8 -7.84 -3.46 5.48
N LEU A 9 -8.44 -3.91 6.59
CA LEU A 9 -9.79 -3.52 7.02
C LEU A 9 -9.93 -2.01 7.29
N ILE A 10 -8.87 -1.33 7.74
CA ILE A 10 -8.90 0.12 7.96
C ILE A 10 -8.90 0.90 6.63
N ALA A 11 -8.49 0.29 5.52
CA ALA A 11 -8.41 0.94 4.21
C ALA A 11 -9.64 0.70 3.31
N LEU A 12 -10.51 -0.27 3.61
CA LEU A 12 -11.64 -0.68 2.76
C LEU A 12 -13.01 -0.14 3.20
N SER A 13 -13.08 0.75 4.19
CA SER A 13 -14.34 1.34 4.69
C SER A 13 -15.08 2.27 3.70
N CYS A 14 -14.75 2.26 2.41
CA CYS A 14 -15.34 3.15 1.40
C CYS A 14 -16.44 2.50 0.51
N CYS A 15 -16.75 1.20 0.65
CA CYS A 15 -17.72 0.53 -0.23
C CYS A 15 -18.93 -0.10 0.46
N ALA A 16 -19.28 0.32 1.68
CA ALA A 16 -20.48 -0.17 2.35
C ALA A 16 -21.73 0.59 1.85
N SER A 17 -22.43 0.03 0.87
CA SER A 17 -23.85 0.30 0.68
C SER A 17 -24.58 -0.96 0.20
N ILE A 18 -25.45 -1.50 1.05
CA ILE A 18 -26.87 -1.86 0.80
C ILE A 18 -27.49 -2.65 1.99
N HIS A 19 -26.76 -3.04 3.05
CA HIS A 19 -27.32 -3.64 4.29
C HIS A 19 -26.96 -2.83 5.57
N GLY A 20 -27.10 -1.51 5.47
CA GLY A 20 -26.24 -0.51 6.09
C GLY A 20 -26.45 -0.09 7.55
N LEU A 21 -26.61 -0.98 8.52
CA LEU A 21 -26.36 -0.61 9.94
C LEU A 21 -25.69 -1.72 10.76
N GLN A 22 -26.13 -2.98 10.64
CA GLN A 22 -25.54 -4.11 11.37
C GLN A 22 -24.09 -4.38 10.95
N ASP A 23 -23.76 -4.15 9.67
CA ASP A 23 -22.40 -4.33 9.16
C ASP A 23 -21.43 -3.26 9.67
N ILE A 24 -21.92 -2.06 10.02
CA ILE A 24 -21.07 -0.97 10.53
C ILE A 24 -20.64 -1.27 11.96
N ASP A 25 -21.56 -1.69 12.82
CA ASP A 25 -21.25 -2.04 14.21
C ASP A 25 -20.25 -3.20 14.29
N LEU A 26 -20.41 -4.21 13.42
CA LEU A 26 -19.46 -5.32 13.31
C LEU A 26 -18.06 -4.86 12.87
N LEU A 27 -17.98 -3.94 11.89
CA LEU A 27 -16.71 -3.38 11.45
C LEU A 27 -16.03 -2.53 12.54
N LEU A 28 -16.81 -1.75 13.29
CA LEU A 28 -16.31 -0.97 14.43
C LEU A 28 -15.80 -1.90 15.53
N GLU A 29 -16.57 -2.92 15.89
CA GLU A 29 -16.18 -3.91 16.90
C GLU A 29 -14.90 -4.67 16.48
N ALA A 30 -14.81 -5.08 15.21
CA ALA A 30 -13.62 -5.74 14.67
C ALA A 30 -12.39 -4.80 14.70
N SER A 31 -12.58 -3.53 14.35
CA SER A 31 -11.56 -2.49 14.43
C SER A 31 -11.06 -2.31 15.87
N ASP A 32 -11.98 -2.17 16.83
CA ASP A 32 -11.65 -1.97 18.24
C ASP A 32 -10.92 -3.17 18.83
N LYS A 33 -11.38 -4.39 18.54
CA LYS A 33 -10.71 -5.63 18.96
C LYS A 33 -9.31 -5.74 18.36
N SER A 34 -9.15 -5.41 17.09
CA SER A 34 -7.85 -5.42 16.40
C SER A 34 -6.89 -4.40 17.04
N ALA A 35 -7.36 -3.17 17.27
CA ALA A 35 -6.56 -2.13 17.92
C ALA A 35 -6.16 -2.49 19.35
N ALA A 36 -7.09 -3.06 20.13
CA ALA A 36 -6.82 -3.53 21.48
C ALA A 36 -5.79 -4.66 21.49
N TYR A 37 -5.91 -5.63 20.56
CA TYR A 37 -4.94 -6.70 20.39
C TYR A 37 -3.55 -6.16 20.05
N LEU A 38 -3.43 -5.26 19.07
CA LEU A 38 -2.15 -4.68 18.68
C LEU A 38 -1.52 -3.91 19.84
N ALA A 39 -2.29 -3.06 20.53
CA ALA A 39 -1.79 -2.29 21.68
C ALA A 39 -1.32 -3.19 22.83
N ALA A 40 -2.07 -4.27 23.13
CA ALA A 40 -1.69 -5.22 24.17
C ALA A 40 -0.40 -6.01 23.85
N ASN A 41 -0.02 -6.08 22.58
CA ASN A 41 1.17 -6.80 22.11
C ASN A 41 2.33 -5.88 21.74
N VAL A 42 2.26 -4.59 22.06
CA VAL A 42 3.39 -3.67 21.94
C VAL A 42 3.91 -3.38 23.34
N ASN A 43 5.18 -3.68 23.60
CA ASN A 43 5.79 -3.38 24.88
C ASN A 43 6.20 -1.88 24.97
N ALA A 44 6.69 -1.46 26.14
CA ALA A 44 7.09 -0.06 26.36
C ALA A 44 8.22 0.45 25.44
N SER A 45 9.02 -0.45 24.84
CA SER A 45 10.07 -0.08 23.88
C SER A 45 9.59 -0.08 22.43
N GLY A 46 8.30 -0.30 22.17
CA GLY A 46 7.74 -0.37 20.82
C GLY A 46 7.95 -1.71 20.11
N PHE A 47 8.51 -2.71 20.79
CA PHE A 47 8.73 -4.04 20.23
C PHE A 47 7.42 -4.84 20.24
N LEU A 48 7.13 -5.51 19.12
CA LEU A 48 5.93 -6.32 18.96
C LEU A 48 6.15 -7.71 19.57
N VAL A 49 5.49 -8.00 20.69
CA VAL A 49 5.58 -9.27 21.42
C VAL A 49 4.47 -10.27 21.04
N ALA A 50 3.74 -10.00 19.95
CA ALA A 50 2.70 -10.91 19.46
C ALA A 50 3.31 -12.28 19.09
N PRO A 51 2.59 -13.39 19.31
CA PRO A 51 3.06 -14.71 18.91
C PRO A 51 3.46 -14.77 17.43
N GLY A 52 4.69 -15.23 17.17
CA GLY A 52 5.24 -15.34 15.81
C GLY A 52 5.73 -14.03 15.20
N ALA A 53 5.71 -12.91 15.94
CA ALA A 53 6.39 -11.69 15.53
C ALA A 53 7.92 -11.84 15.69
N GLU A 54 8.65 -11.34 14.70
CA GLU A 54 10.11 -11.28 14.71
C GLU A 54 10.57 -9.82 14.63
N GLU A 55 11.85 -9.56 14.92
CA GLU A 55 12.48 -8.25 14.72
C GLU A 55 12.80 -8.00 13.23
N ASP A 56 11.76 -8.04 12.40
CA ASP A 56 11.84 -7.79 10.96
C ASP A 56 10.84 -6.72 10.53
N LEU A 57 11.26 -5.84 9.62
CA LEU A 57 10.48 -4.69 9.17
C LEU A 57 9.05 -5.04 8.70
N CYS A 58 8.81 -6.24 8.16
CA CYS A 58 7.46 -6.62 7.71
C CYS A 58 6.42 -6.65 8.82
N PHE A 59 6.84 -6.83 10.08
CA PHE A 59 5.94 -6.84 11.22
C PHE A 59 5.58 -5.43 11.72
N TYR A 60 6.37 -4.41 11.34
CA TYR A 60 6.27 -3.07 11.93
C TYR A 60 5.77 -1.99 10.97
N TYR A 61 6.03 -2.08 9.67
CA TYR A 61 5.93 -0.94 8.74
C TYR A 61 4.57 -0.21 8.68
N LYS A 62 3.45 -0.88 8.99
CA LYS A 62 2.11 -0.26 9.10
C LYS A 62 1.61 -0.07 10.52
N LEU A 63 2.28 -0.68 11.50
CA LEU A 63 1.83 -0.72 12.88
C LEU A 63 1.66 0.67 13.52
N PRO A 64 2.57 1.66 13.31
CA PRO A 64 2.36 3.01 13.81
C PRO A 64 1.08 3.65 13.28
N MET A 65 0.80 3.50 11.97
CA MET A 65 -0.42 4.07 11.37
C MET A 65 -1.67 3.46 11.97
N ALA A 66 -1.71 2.13 12.14
CA ALA A 66 -2.88 1.43 12.69
C ALA A 66 -3.16 1.87 14.14
N LEU A 67 -2.12 1.90 14.99
CA LEU A 67 -2.23 2.35 16.38
C LEU A 67 -2.64 3.81 16.47
N PHE A 68 -2.03 4.69 15.65
CA PHE A 68 -2.35 6.11 15.63
C PHE A 68 -3.80 6.36 15.22
N MET A 69 -4.28 5.71 14.15
CA MET A 69 -5.67 5.83 13.70
C MET A 69 -6.69 5.30 14.72
N ALA A 70 -6.29 4.34 15.56
CA ALA A 70 -7.11 3.81 16.65
C ALA A 70 -6.98 4.61 17.97
N GLY A 71 -6.30 5.76 17.97
CA GLY A 71 -6.11 6.59 19.16
C GLY A 71 -5.14 6.02 20.20
N LYS A 72 -4.37 4.98 19.85
CA LYS A 72 -3.32 4.37 20.70
C LYS A 72 -2.01 5.12 20.53
N LEU A 73 -2.03 6.41 20.89
CA LEU A 73 -0.98 7.37 20.54
C LEU A 73 0.37 7.02 21.17
N ARG A 74 0.39 6.54 22.41
CA ARG A 74 1.62 6.16 23.11
C ARG A 74 2.29 4.97 22.43
N GLU A 75 1.51 3.94 22.15
CA GLU A 75 1.98 2.72 21.50
C GLU A 75 2.46 3.03 20.08
N ALA A 76 1.72 3.86 19.34
CA ALA A 76 2.13 4.31 18.00
C ALA A 76 3.50 5.01 18.03
N ASP A 77 3.71 5.92 18.97
CA ASP A 77 4.96 6.66 19.12
C ASP A 77 6.12 5.74 19.53
N SER A 78 5.90 4.83 20.49
CA SER A 78 6.91 3.84 20.88
C SER A 78 7.31 2.93 19.72
N VAL A 79 6.35 2.47 18.91
CA VAL A 79 6.66 1.67 17.71
C VAL A 79 7.44 2.50 16.68
N MET A 80 7.09 3.77 16.49
CA MET A 80 7.84 4.65 15.57
C MET A 80 9.28 4.86 16.03
N ASP A 81 9.51 5.01 17.34
CA ASP A 81 10.86 5.06 17.92
C ASP A 81 11.63 3.76 17.68
N HIS A 82 11.00 2.61 17.89
CA HIS A 82 11.60 1.32 17.59
C HIS A 82 11.98 1.21 16.11
N ILE A 83 11.08 1.58 15.20
CA ILE A 83 11.36 1.57 13.75
C ILE A 83 12.56 2.46 13.41
N LYS A 84 12.61 3.66 13.98
CA LYS A 84 13.70 4.61 13.75
C LYS A 84 15.03 4.07 14.27
N LEU A 85 15.05 3.49 15.46
CA LEU A 85 16.28 3.02 16.12
C LEU A 85 16.81 1.72 15.48
N THR A 86 15.92 0.82 15.09
CA THR A 86 16.28 -0.53 14.63
C THR A 86 16.41 -0.62 13.11
N PHE A 87 15.48 -0.02 12.36
CA PHE A 87 15.36 -0.24 10.91
C PHE A 87 15.81 0.93 10.06
N MET A 88 15.80 2.17 10.57
CA MET A 88 16.24 3.33 9.78
C MET A 88 17.76 3.34 9.62
N ARG A 89 18.22 3.45 8.37
CA ARG A 89 19.63 3.55 8.01
C ARG A 89 20.07 4.99 7.86
N ARG A 90 21.39 5.21 7.84
CA ARG A 90 21.98 6.56 7.72
C ARG A 90 21.54 7.30 6.46
N ASN A 91 21.24 6.58 5.37
CA ASN A 91 20.75 7.16 4.13
C ASN A 91 19.23 7.45 4.12
N GLY A 92 18.51 7.11 5.19
CA GLY A 92 17.05 7.28 5.32
C GLY A 92 16.20 6.11 4.82
N ASP A 93 16.82 5.01 4.37
CA ASP A 93 16.06 3.79 4.07
C ASP A 93 15.62 3.08 5.37
N PHE A 94 14.56 2.28 5.30
CA PHE A 94 14.12 1.39 6.37
C PHE A 94 14.33 -0.05 5.95
N ARG A 95 15.11 -0.84 6.70
CA ARG A 95 15.41 -2.24 6.37
C ARG A 95 15.78 -3.05 7.62
N THR A 96 15.57 -4.37 7.58
CA THR A 96 15.90 -5.28 8.70
C THR A 96 17.40 -5.32 8.97
N SER A 97 18.23 -5.58 7.96
CA SER A 97 19.71 -5.55 8.05
C SER A 97 20.29 -4.69 6.94
N ASP A 98 21.61 -4.65 6.74
CA ASP A 98 22.19 -3.89 5.61
C ASP A 98 21.90 -4.58 4.26
N ASP A 99 21.89 -5.91 4.25
CA ASP A 99 21.67 -6.73 3.05
C ASP A 99 20.22 -7.17 2.87
N VAL A 100 19.41 -7.13 3.93
CA VAL A 100 18.02 -7.62 3.93
C VAL A 100 17.06 -6.47 4.19
N LYS A 101 16.19 -6.20 3.20
CA LYS A 101 15.10 -5.24 3.34
C LYS A 101 14.06 -5.74 4.35
N THR A 102 13.58 -6.96 4.15
CA THR A 102 12.67 -7.70 5.04
C THR A 102 12.67 -9.18 4.68
N CYS A 103 12.23 -10.04 5.60
CA CYS A 103 12.00 -11.46 5.36
C CYS A 103 10.84 -11.75 4.38
N SER A 104 10.00 -10.75 4.07
CA SER A 104 8.86 -10.92 3.15
C SER A 104 9.25 -10.72 1.68
N GLY A 105 9.20 -11.79 0.89
CA GLY A 105 9.46 -11.75 -0.55
C GLY A 105 8.58 -10.73 -1.29
N ALA A 106 7.29 -10.66 -0.96
CA ALA A 106 6.38 -9.69 -1.57
C ALA A 106 6.73 -8.23 -1.22
N LEU A 107 7.22 -7.96 -0.01
CA LEU A 107 7.65 -6.60 0.35
C LEU A 107 9.03 -6.25 -0.22
N ASN A 108 9.88 -7.24 -0.49
CA ASN A 108 11.11 -7.04 -1.25
C ASN A 108 10.81 -6.71 -2.72
N GLU A 109 9.74 -7.27 -3.28
CA GLU A 109 9.25 -6.94 -4.62
C GLU A 109 8.77 -5.49 -4.71
N TYR A 110 7.98 -5.02 -3.73
CA TYR A 110 7.51 -3.64 -3.63
C TYR A 110 8.41 -2.81 -2.70
N TYR A 111 9.68 -2.69 -3.03
CA TYR A 111 10.72 -2.17 -2.14
C TYR A 111 10.39 -0.83 -1.44
N PRO A 112 9.90 0.23 -2.12
CA PRO A 112 9.63 1.51 -1.46
C PRO A 112 8.33 1.51 -0.62
N TYR A 113 7.52 0.44 -0.69
CA TYR A 113 6.22 0.38 -0.04
C TYR A 113 6.32 0.46 1.48
N THR A 114 7.29 -0.22 2.10
CA THR A 114 7.47 -0.14 3.55
C THR A 114 7.90 1.26 3.98
N ASN A 115 8.81 1.90 3.23
CA ASN A 115 9.22 3.28 3.50
C ASN A 115 8.02 4.22 3.45
N GLY A 116 7.19 4.10 2.41
CA GLY A 116 6.08 5.00 2.23
C GLY A 116 5.03 4.91 3.34
N TRP A 117 4.70 3.71 3.83
CA TRP A 117 3.81 3.58 5.00
C TRP A 117 4.37 4.20 6.27
N ILE A 118 5.66 3.99 6.53
CA ILE A 118 6.34 4.56 7.71
C ILE A 118 6.34 6.09 7.60
N ILE A 119 6.67 6.63 6.43
CA ILE A 119 6.68 8.08 6.18
C ILE A 119 5.28 8.68 6.30
N LEU A 120 4.25 8.02 5.76
CA LEU A 120 2.86 8.46 5.88
C LEU A 120 2.41 8.51 7.34
N ALA A 121 2.77 7.49 8.13
CA ALA A 121 2.47 7.44 9.56
C ALA A 121 3.21 8.55 10.31
N ALA A 122 4.52 8.66 10.10
CA ALA A 122 5.36 9.68 10.71
C ALA A 122 4.87 11.10 10.40
N GLN A 123 4.41 11.36 9.17
CA GLN A 123 3.86 12.66 8.80
C GLN A 123 2.58 12.99 9.56
N ARG A 124 1.68 12.03 9.75
CA ARG A 124 0.46 12.22 10.54
C ARG A 124 0.74 12.40 12.03
N MET A 125 1.83 11.81 12.50
CA MET A 125 2.32 11.90 13.88
C MET A 125 3.25 13.10 14.11
N GLU A 126 3.51 13.93 13.09
CA GLU A 126 4.46 15.06 13.14
C GLU A 126 5.90 14.67 13.52
N ARG A 127 6.28 13.41 13.26
CA ARG A 127 7.62 12.85 13.51
C ARG A 127 8.59 13.20 12.38
N TYR A 128 8.93 14.49 12.27
CA TYR A 128 9.78 15.02 11.20
C TYR A 128 11.22 14.49 11.23
N ASP A 129 11.65 13.97 12.38
CA ASP A 129 12.90 13.24 12.56
C ASP A 129 12.94 11.91 11.78
N VAL A 130 11.77 11.36 11.41
CA VAL A 130 11.62 10.19 10.54
C VAL A 130 11.23 10.60 9.11
N VAL A 131 10.30 11.56 8.96
CA VAL A 131 9.84 12.03 7.63
C VAL A 131 11.00 12.59 6.82
N THR A 132 11.82 13.46 7.40
CA THR A 132 12.89 14.17 6.67
C THR A 132 13.92 13.21 6.04
N PRO A 133 14.54 12.28 6.79
CA PRO A 133 15.46 11.31 6.19
C PRO A 133 14.75 10.34 5.25
N GLY A 134 13.54 9.86 5.59
CA GLY A 134 12.78 8.95 4.72
C GLY A 134 12.43 9.56 3.36
N MET A 135 11.97 10.81 3.34
CA MET A 135 11.67 11.53 2.10
C MET A 135 12.94 11.82 1.29
N ARG A 136 14.08 12.09 1.96
CA ARG A 136 15.37 12.24 1.27
C ARG A 136 15.76 10.96 0.54
N TYR A 137 15.54 9.80 1.16
CA TYR A 137 15.79 8.51 0.53
C TYR A 137 14.91 8.26 -0.70
N LEU A 138 13.65 8.70 -0.68
CA LEU A 138 12.71 8.52 -1.80
C LEU A 138 12.92 9.51 -2.96
N LEU A 139 13.66 10.60 -2.77
CA LEU A 139 13.85 11.63 -3.79
C LEU A 139 14.38 11.12 -5.17
N PRO A 140 15.32 10.17 -5.23
CA PRO A 140 15.77 9.59 -6.50
C PRO A 140 14.63 8.88 -7.25
N TYR A 141 13.70 8.23 -6.55
CA TYR A 141 12.56 7.53 -7.18
C TYR A 141 11.66 8.50 -7.95
N TYR A 142 11.42 9.69 -7.39
CA TYR A 142 10.64 10.76 -8.04
C TYR A 142 11.31 11.35 -9.28
N SER A 143 12.64 11.39 -9.24
CA SER A 143 13.45 12.04 -10.27
C SER A 143 13.57 11.19 -11.53
N SER A 144 13.47 9.86 -11.40
CA SER A 144 13.49 8.91 -12.52
C SER A 144 12.35 9.11 -13.55
N GLY A 145 11.21 9.64 -13.10
CA GLY A 145 10.02 9.79 -13.94
C GLY A 145 9.20 8.51 -14.12
N ILE A 146 9.64 7.38 -13.57
CA ILE A 146 8.96 6.09 -13.71
C ILE A 146 8.57 5.44 -12.37
N PHE A 147 9.09 5.82 -11.20
CA PHE A 147 8.75 5.15 -9.91
C PHE A 147 9.08 3.64 -9.90
N PRO A 148 10.38 3.29 -9.80
CA PRO A 148 10.83 1.90 -9.71
C PRO A 148 10.11 1.10 -8.61
N THR A 149 9.74 -0.13 -8.94
CA THR A 149 9.06 -1.07 -8.05
C THR A 149 10.04 -1.82 -7.14
N ASN A 150 11.07 -2.42 -7.75
CA ASN A 150 11.93 -3.43 -7.13
C ASN A 150 13.12 -2.89 -6.33
N GLY A 151 13.23 -1.58 -6.15
CA GLY A 151 14.34 -0.97 -5.42
C GLY A 151 14.74 0.40 -5.96
N PRO A 152 15.88 0.93 -5.49
CA PRO A 152 16.39 2.22 -5.96
C PRO A 152 16.52 2.25 -7.49
N PRO A 153 16.30 3.41 -8.13
CA PRO A 153 16.50 3.55 -9.56
C PRO A 153 17.94 3.18 -9.93
N GLN A 154 18.09 2.03 -10.59
CA GLN A 154 19.31 1.53 -11.21
C GLN A 154 18.96 1.09 -12.63
N GLU A 155 19.95 0.96 -13.51
CA GLU A 155 19.73 0.72 -14.94
C GLU A 155 18.83 -0.49 -15.26
N HIS A 156 18.80 -1.49 -14.36
CA HIS A 156 18.00 -2.72 -14.48
C HIS A 156 16.68 -2.71 -13.69
N ASN A 157 16.44 -1.71 -12.83
CA ASN A 157 15.27 -1.61 -11.96
C ASN A 157 14.43 -0.40 -12.37
N LEU A 158 13.86 -0.45 -13.57
CA LEU A 158 13.14 0.68 -14.18
C LEU A 158 11.68 0.35 -14.50
N ASP A 159 11.21 -0.81 -14.09
CA ASP A 159 9.81 -1.19 -14.27
C ASP A 159 8.95 -0.63 -13.15
N THR A 160 7.72 -0.32 -13.53
CA THR A 160 6.78 0.38 -12.67
C THR A 160 5.47 -0.36 -12.66
N ASP A 161 5.03 -0.71 -11.47
CA ASP A 161 3.68 -1.18 -11.28
C ASP A 161 2.72 -0.04 -10.87
N ILE A 162 1.45 -0.22 -11.22
CA ILE A 162 0.36 0.72 -10.93
C ILE A 162 0.19 0.98 -9.43
N PHE A 163 0.43 -0.02 -8.60
CA PHE A 163 0.31 0.05 -7.15
C PHE A 163 1.45 0.86 -6.53
N THR A 164 2.72 0.65 -6.93
CA THR A 164 3.84 1.50 -6.49
C THR A 164 3.66 2.94 -6.94
N ALA A 165 3.25 3.18 -8.20
CA ALA A 165 2.98 4.53 -8.69
C ALA A 165 1.87 5.22 -7.86
N ALA A 166 0.78 4.52 -7.56
CA ALA A 166 -0.27 5.02 -6.69
C ALA A 166 0.21 5.26 -5.25
N HIS A 167 1.11 4.42 -4.73
CA HIS A 167 1.68 4.59 -3.40
C HIS A 167 2.54 5.86 -3.29
N PHE A 168 3.41 6.11 -4.26
CA PHE A 168 4.11 7.39 -4.35
C PHE A 168 3.15 8.58 -4.54
N GLY A 169 2.07 8.39 -5.29
CA GLY A 169 0.99 9.37 -5.40
C GLY A 169 0.36 9.71 -4.05
N MET A 170 0.08 8.72 -3.21
CA MET A 170 -0.46 8.92 -1.85
C MET A 170 0.52 9.63 -0.92
N ILE A 171 1.82 9.31 -1.00
CA ILE A 171 2.87 10.04 -0.27
C ILE A 171 2.89 11.49 -0.74
N ALA A 172 2.98 11.74 -2.04
CA ALA A 172 3.02 13.08 -2.61
C ALA A 172 1.78 13.90 -2.25
N LEU A 173 0.59 13.29 -2.28
CA LEU A 173 -0.66 13.93 -1.85
C LEU A 173 -0.59 14.36 -0.38
N THR A 174 -0.07 13.49 0.49
CA THR A 174 0.05 13.76 1.93
C THR A 174 1.07 14.84 2.23
N MET A 175 2.16 14.90 1.45
CA MET A 175 3.23 15.89 1.60
C MET A 175 2.93 17.22 0.89
N GLY A 176 1.84 17.30 0.10
CA GLY A 176 1.55 18.47 -0.74
C GLY A 176 2.48 18.63 -1.94
N ASP A 177 3.24 17.60 -2.34
CA ASP A 177 4.08 17.61 -3.53
C ASP A 177 3.24 17.41 -4.80
N MET A 178 2.69 18.51 -5.30
CA MET A 178 1.81 18.49 -6.47
C MET A 178 2.51 18.02 -7.75
N LYS A 179 3.84 18.21 -7.87
CA LYS A 179 4.60 17.80 -9.06
C LYS A 179 4.72 16.29 -9.13
N THR A 180 5.08 15.65 -8.02
CA THR A 180 5.15 14.18 -7.92
C THR A 180 3.77 13.56 -7.98
N LEU A 181 2.77 14.18 -7.35
CA LEU A 181 1.37 13.75 -7.40
C LEU A 181 0.85 13.67 -8.85
N ALA A 182 1.07 14.73 -9.65
CA ALA A 182 0.66 14.75 -11.05
C ALA A 182 1.44 13.73 -11.91
N ARG A 183 2.69 13.41 -11.57
CA ARG A 183 3.45 12.33 -12.23
C ARG A 183 2.87 10.96 -11.92
N ALA A 184 2.63 10.66 -10.65
CA ALA A 184 2.01 9.41 -10.22
C ALA A 184 0.65 9.18 -10.89
N ALA A 185 -0.20 10.22 -10.89
CA ALA A 185 -1.50 10.16 -11.57
C ALA A 185 -1.37 9.82 -13.06
N ARG A 186 -0.42 10.46 -13.78
CA ARG A 186 -0.20 10.16 -15.21
C ARG A 186 0.24 8.73 -15.44
N VAL A 187 1.10 8.16 -14.59
CA VAL A 187 1.53 6.77 -14.69
C VAL A 187 0.36 5.81 -14.45
N VAL A 188 -0.38 6.02 -13.36
CA VAL A 188 -1.56 5.19 -13.04
C VAL A 188 -2.58 5.22 -14.18
N LEU A 189 -2.88 6.42 -14.69
CA LEU A 189 -3.80 6.59 -15.82
C LEU A 189 -3.28 5.98 -17.12
N HIS A 190 -1.98 6.04 -17.37
CA HIS A 190 -1.37 5.39 -18.53
C HIS A 190 -1.63 3.89 -18.48
N ILE A 191 -1.29 3.23 -17.36
CA ILE A 191 -1.49 1.79 -17.20
C ILE A 191 -2.96 1.40 -17.38
N ILE A 192 -3.90 2.17 -16.81
CA ILE A 192 -5.35 1.92 -16.97
C ILE A 192 -5.79 2.02 -18.43
N ASN A 193 -5.30 3.03 -19.16
CA ASN A 193 -5.77 3.31 -20.52
C ASN A 193 -5.09 2.46 -21.60
N THR A 194 -3.99 1.78 -21.28
CA THR A 194 -3.24 0.96 -22.24
C THR A 194 -3.35 -0.53 -21.95
N GLN A 195 -4.37 -0.96 -21.21
CA GLN A 195 -4.65 -2.38 -20.99
C GLN A 195 -4.93 -3.08 -22.33
N PRO A 196 -4.22 -4.18 -22.65
CA PRO A 196 -4.33 -4.84 -23.95
C PRO A 196 -5.59 -5.72 -24.06
N ASP A 197 -5.98 -6.37 -22.97
CA ASP A 197 -7.10 -7.31 -22.92
C ASP A 197 -7.69 -7.41 -21.50
N LEU A 198 -8.80 -6.69 -21.27
CA LEU A 198 -9.51 -6.70 -19.99
C LEU A 198 -10.42 -7.91 -19.80
N ASP A 199 -10.64 -8.73 -20.84
CA ASP A 199 -11.38 -9.98 -20.73
C ASP A 199 -10.50 -11.08 -20.15
N HIS A 200 -9.20 -11.04 -20.43
CA HIS A 200 -8.21 -11.89 -19.78
C HIS A 200 -7.88 -11.42 -18.34
N GLY A 201 -7.53 -10.14 -18.15
CA GLY A 201 -7.12 -9.65 -16.84
C GLY A 201 -6.65 -8.20 -16.83
N PHE A 202 -6.18 -7.74 -15.68
CA PHE A 202 -5.62 -6.40 -15.51
C PHE A 202 -4.11 -6.48 -15.27
N TYR A 203 -3.33 -6.09 -16.28
CA TYR A 203 -1.88 -6.04 -16.20
C TYR A 203 -1.42 -4.87 -15.35
N LEU A 204 -0.52 -5.14 -14.43
CA LEU A 204 -0.15 -4.21 -13.36
C LEU A 204 1.07 -3.37 -13.69
N ARG A 205 1.89 -3.79 -14.66
CA ARG A 205 3.25 -3.27 -14.86
C ARG A 205 3.49 -2.70 -16.25
N MET A 206 4.37 -1.71 -16.30
CA MET A 206 4.92 -1.18 -17.53
C MET A 206 6.45 -1.10 -17.48
N ASP A 207 7.08 -1.22 -18.65
CA ASP A 207 8.51 -1.05 -18.82
C ASP A 207 8.92 0.44 -18.86
N ARG A 208 10.23 0.71 -18.90
CA ARG A 208 10.77 2.08 -19.05
C ARG A 208 10.31 2.82 -20.32
N ARG A 209 9.87 2.08 -21.35
CA ARG A 209 9.35 2.62 -22.61
C ARG A 209 7.83 2.85 -22.55
N LYS A 210 7.22 2.59 -21.39
CA LYS A 210 5.79 2.71 -21.10
C LYS A 210 4.92 1.69 -21.85
N HIS A 211 5.49 0.56 -22.23
CA HIS A 211 4.70 -0.57 -22.72
C HIS A 211 4.23 -1.41 -21.54
N ILE A 212 3.00 -1.90 -21.60
CA ILE A 212 2.51 -2.87 -20.62
C ILE A 212 3.32 -4.16 -20.76
N ILE A 213 3.77 -4.70 -19.62
CA ILE A 213 4.52 -5.95 -19.58
C ILE A 213 3.51 -7.10 -19.57
N THR A 214 3.36 -7.78 -20.70
CA THR A 214 2.47 -8.93 -20.87
C THR A 214 3.19 -10.27 -20.84
N GLU A 215 4.51 -10.26 -21.02
CA GLU A 215 5.39 -11.44 -20.95
C GLU A 215 6.20 -11.35 -19.65
N TYR A 216 6.09 -12.37 -18.81
CA TYR A 216 6.75 -12.44 -17.51
C TYR A 216 6.93 -13.90 -17.09
N ASP A 217 7.81 -14.11 -16.12
CA ASP A 217 7.97 -15.43 -15.49
C ASP A 217 6.64 -15.86 -14.84
N PRO A 218 6.10 -17.06 -15.16
CA PRO A 218 4.89 -17.57 -14.53
C PRO A 218 4.93 -17.57 -13.00
N ASP A 219 6.11 -17.77 -12.40
CA ASP A 219 6.27 -17.75 -10.93
C ASP A 219 6.07 -16.33 -10.35
N MET A 220 6.14 -15.30 -11.20
CA MET A 220 5.92 -13.89 -10.86
C MET A 220 4.54 -13.37 -11.29
N ALA A 221 3.66 -14.23 -11.83
CA ALA A 221 2.36 -13.83 -12.39
C ALA A 221 1.52 -12.99 -11.42
N VAL A 222 1.55 -13.34 -10.13
CA VAL A 222 0.81 -12.64 -9.06
C VAL A 222 1.17 -11.16 -8.90
N PHE A 223 2.34 -10.74 -9.39
CA PHE A 223 2.81 -9.35 -9.34
C PHE A 223 2.61 -8.59 -10.66
N HIS A 224 2.25 -9.29 -11.73
CA HIS A 224 2.11 -8.76 -13.08
C HIS A 224 0.67 -8.69 -13.57
N LEU A 225 -0.22 -9.57 -13.09
CA LEU A 225 -1.58 -9.70 -13.59
C LEU A 225 -2.56 -9.97 -12.45
N VAL A 226 -3.70 -9.27 -12.48
CA VAL A 226 -4.92 -9.72 -11.79
C VAL A 226 -5.77 -10.42 -12.84
N GLU A 227 -5.80 -11.74 -12.80
CA GLU A 227 -6.60 -12.53 -13.74
C GLU A 227 -8.09 -12.37 -13.44
N ARG A 228 -8.92 -12.25 -14.49
CA ARG A 228 -10.33 -11.93 -14.29
C ARG A 228 -11.12 -13.10 -13.71
N GLN A 229 -10.86 -14.33 -14.18
CA GLN A 229 -11.62 -15.52 -13.82
C GLN A 229 -10.90 -16.44 -12.83
N ALA A 230 -9.62 -16.18 -12.53
CA ALA A 230 -8.90 -16.98 -11.54
C ALA A 230 -9.35 -16.59 -10.13
N PRO A 231 -9.50 -17.55 -9.20
CA PRO A 231 -9.90 -17.24 -7.84
C PRO A 231 -8.74 -16.66 -7.02
N TYR A 232 -9.10 -16.01 -5.90
CA TYR A 232 -8.22 -15.53 -4.84
C TYR A 232 -7.15 -14.51 -5.24
N GLN A 233 -7.35 -13.81 -6.36
CA GLN A 233 -6.42 -12.79 -6.86
C GLN A 233 -6.18 -11.65 -5.85
N LEU A 234 -5.06 -10.96 -6.03
CA LEU A 234 -4.64 -9.85 -5.18
C LEU A 234 -5.29 -8.52 -5.63
N TYR A 235 -6.62 -8.45 -5.59
CA TYR A 235 -7.41 -7.27 -6.02
C TYR A 235 -7.01 -5.96 -5.33
N PHE A 236 -6.34 -5.99 -4.18
CA PHE A 236 -5.81 -4.77 -3.55
C PHE A 236 -4.79 -4.04 -4.45
N MET A 237 -4.12 -4.75 -5.37
CA MET A 237 -3.16 -4.16 -6.32
C MET A 237 -3.81 -3.17 -7.28
N ILE A 238 -5.11 -3.33 -7.57
CA ILE A 238 -5.89 -2.37 -8.36
C ILE A 238 -6.82 -1.51 -7.50
N GLY A 239 -7.29 -2.04 -6.37
CA GLY A 239 -8.13 -1.30 -5.42
C GLY A 239 -7.40 -0.11 -4.78
N TYR A 240 -6.12 -0.26 -4.44
CA TYR A 240 -5.34 0.83 -3.87
C TYR A 240 -5.11 1.99 -4.87
N PRO A 241 -4.76 1.76 -6.15
CA PRO A 241 -4.84 2.77 -7.21
C PRO A 241 -6.21 3.43 -7.36
N ALA A 242 -7.30 2.68 -7.27
CA ALA A 242 -8.64 3.25 -7.32
C ALA A 242 -8.88 4.24 -6.15
N VAL A 243 -8.47 3.88 -4.93
CA VAL A 243 -8.53 4.78 -3.76
C VAL A 243 -7.67 6.03 -3.98
N PHE A 244 -6.46 5.88 -4.51
CA PHE A 244 -5.60 7.03 -4.83
C PHE A 244 -6.28 8.00 -5.80
N LEU A 245 -6.90 7.52 -6.87
CA LEU A 245 -7.63 8.36 -7.83
C LEU A 245 -8.85 9.05 -7.20
N ALA A 246 -9.60 8.35 -6.34
CA ALA A 246 -10.71 8.94 -5.60
C ALA A 246 -10.23 10.06 -4.64
N ARG A 247 -9.11 9.87 -3.95
CA ARG A 247 -8.48 10.90 -3.11
C ARG A 247 -8.00 12.10 -3.95
N LEU A 248 -7.48 11.85 -5.14
CA LEU A 248 -7.07 12.92 -6.05
C LEU A 248 -8.27 13.72 -6.56
N TYR A 249 -9.40 13.08 -6.84
CA TYR A 249 -10.67 13.77 -7.09
C TYR A 249 -11.06 14.66 -5.91
N GLN A 250 -11.06 14.15 -4.67
CA GLN A 250 -11.37 14.95 -3.48
C GLN A 250 -10.47 16.19 -3.36
N LYS A 251 -9.19 16.08 -3.74
CA LYS A 251 -8.23 17.19 -3.68
C LYS A 251 -8.42 18.23 -4.80
N THR A 252 -8.86 17.79 -5.98
CA THR A 252 -8.81 18.62 -7.21
C THR A 252 -10.19 19.01 -7.76
N GLY A 253 -11.26 18.32 -7.36
CA GLY A 253 -12.59 18.43 -7.96
C GLY A 253 -12.70 17.86 -9.37
N ASN A 254 -11.63 17.27 -9.93
CA ASN A 254 -11.64 16.78 -11.31
C ASN A 254 -12.27 15.38 -11.38
N TYR A 255 -13.52 15.33 -11.86
CA TYR A 255 -14.31 14.10 -12.00
C TYR A 255 -13.65 13.01 -12.84
N PHE A 256 -12.76 13.35 -13.76
CA PHE A 256 -12.01 12.35 -14.54
C PHE A 256 -11.29 11.33 -13.65
N TYR A 257 -10.74 11.75 -12.51
CA TYR A 257 -10.10 10.82 -11.58
C TYR A 257 -11.11 9.91 -10.87
N LEU A 258 -12.29 10.43 -10.53
CA LEU A 258 -13.37 9.63 -9.94
C LEU A 258 -13.89 8.60 -10.93
N ASP A 259 -14.08 8.98 -12.19
CA ASP A 259 -14.55 8.07 -13.23
C ASP A 259 -13.55 6.93 -13.47
N ARG A 260 -12.24 7.24 -13.45
CA ARG A 260 -11.18 6.22 -13.56
C ARG A 260 -11.06 5.34 -12.32
N SER A 261 -11.34 5.88 -11.14
CA SER A 261 -11.47 5.08 -9.90
C SER A 261 -12.62 4.08 -10.02
N LYS A 262 -13.81 4.55 -10.42
CA LYS A 262 -15.00 3.72 -10.63
C LYS A 262 -14.76 2.64 -11.68
N PHE A 263 -14.14 3.00 -12.80
CA PHE A 263 -13.80 2.03 -13.86
C PHE A 263 -13.05 0.81 -13.33
N ILE A 264 -12.05 1.01 -12.46
CA ILE A 264 -11.29 -0.10 -11.86
C ILE A 264 -12.19 -0.95 -10.97
N LEU A 265 -13.01 -0.32 -10.13
CA LEU A 265 -13.90 -1.01 -9.21
C LEU A 265 -14.99 -1.78 -9.96
N ASP A 266 -15.62 -1.17 -10.96
CA ASP A 266 -16.63 -1.79 -11.81
C ASP A 266 -16.04 -3.01 -12.54
N TRP A 267 -14.82 -2.89 -13.10
CA TRP A 267 -14.13 -4.03 -13.70
C TRP A 267 -13.90 -5.15 -12.67
N ALA A 268 -13.37 -4.81 -11.49
CA ALA A 268 -13.08 -5.79 -10.44
C ALA A 268 -14.34 -6.53 -9.97
N MET A 269 -15.49 -5.85 -9.92
CA MET A 269 -16.77 -6.45 -9.56
C MET A 269 -17.31 -7.44 -10.61
N THR A 270 -16.72 -7.47 -11.81
CA THR A 270 -17.02 -8.49 -12.84
C THR A 270 -16.07 -9.69 -12.79
N CYS A 271 -15.09 -9.69 -11.89
CA CYS A 271 -14.16 -10.80 -11.71
C CYS A 271 -14.78 -11.93 -10.86
N ASP A 272 -13.98 -12.99 -10.66
CA ASP A 272 -14.32 -14.15 -9.85
C ASP A 272 -14.95 -13.81 -8.48
N GLU A 273 -15.91 -14.62 -8.04
CA GLU A 273 -16.71 -14.40 -6.82
C GLU A 273 -15.87 -14.34 -5.53
N SER A 274 -14.63 -14.84 -5.55
CA SER A 274 -13.70 -14.71 -4.44
C SER A 274 -13.42 -13.24 -4.07
N ILE A 275 -13.69 -12.29 -4.96
CA ILE A 275 -13.70 -10.85 -4.63
C ILE A 275 -14.75 -10.53 -3.54
N ALA A 276 -15.93 -11.18 -3.60
CA ALA A 276 -17.03 -11.01 -2.66
C ALA A 276 -16.89 -11.92 -1.42
N LEU A 277 -16.27 -13.10 -1.55
CA LEU A 277 -15.94 -13.95 -0.39
C LEU A 277 -14.92 -13.27 0.54
N LYS A 278 -14.01 -12.44 0.01
CA LYS A 278 -13.16 -11.55 0.84
C LYS A 278 -13.95 -10.49 1.59
N LEU A 279 -15.17 -10.16 1.20
CA LEU A 279 -16.07 -9.27 1.95
C LEU A 279 -16.97 -10.05 2.92
N ARG A 280 -17.40 -11.27 2.56
CA ARG A 280 -18.31 -12.09 3.40
C ARG A 280 -17.63 -12.92 4.49
N HIS A 281 -16.44 -13.46 4.28
CA HIS A 281 -15.71 -14.20 5.32
C HIS A 281 -15.01 -13.31 6.37
N ILE A 282 -15.16 -11.99 6.24
CA ILE A 282 -14.78 -11.02 7.28
C ILE A 282 -15.95 -10.82 8.28
N MET A 283 -17.16 -11.29 7.95
CA MET A 283 -18.40 -11.09 8.73
C MET A 283 -18.89 -12.34 9.48
N HIS A 284 -18.09 -13.41 9.52
CA HIS A 284 -18.33 -14.62 10.31
C HIS A 284 -17.06 -15.02 11.06
#